data_AF-A0A849RG76-F1
#
_entry.id   AF-A0A849RG76-F1
#
_cell.length_a   1.000
_cell.length_b   1.000
_cell.length_c   1.000
_cell.angle_alpha   90.00
_cell.angle_beta   90.00
_cell.angle_gamma   90.00
#
_symmetry.space_group_name_H-M   'P 1'
#
loop_
_entity.id
_entity.type
_entity.pdbx_description
1 polymer ?
#
loop_
_entity_poly.entity_id
_entity_poly.type
_entity_poly.pdbx_seq_one_letter_code
_entity_poly.pdbx_strand_id
1 'polypeptide(L)'
;NKLYYAFRELGRVNRTLFLLKYINDVELRKTIHAATNKSEAFNDFVQWLFFGGDGIIAENIRHEQRKVIKYNHLVANMVILHNVHQMTKVLKAMQNEGYALNEQLLNGLAPYRKHHINRFGEYPLDLDREVEPMNYNVSFDL
;
A
#
# COMPACT_ATOMS: atom_id res chain seq x y z
N ASN A 1 -28.03 1.88 32.35
CA ASN A 1 -28.55 2.38 31.06
C ASN A 1 -28.97 1.19 30.19
N LYS A 2 -30.27 0.85 30.12
CA LYS A 2 -30.78 -0.36 29.43
C LYS A 2 -30.60 -0.31 27.90
N LEU A 3 -30.62 0.89 27.32
CA LEU A 3 -30.47 1.13 25.89
C LEU A 3 -29.07 0.75 25.39
N TYR A 4 -28.04 1.07 26.17
CA TYR A 4 -26.65 0.68 25.86
C TYR A 4 -26.52 -0.85 25.74
N TYR A 5 -27.10 -1.60 26.68
CA TYR A 5 -27.07 -3.06 26.65
C TYR A 5 -27.80 -3.61 25.43
N ALA A 6 -28.97 -3.06 25.09
CA ALA A 6 -29.71 -3.46 23.88
C ALA A 6 -28.89 -3.27 22.60
N PHE A 7 -28.23 -2.11 22.42
CA PHE A 7 -27.36 -1.86 21.27
C PHE A 7 -26.13 -2.76 21.24
N ARG A 8 -25.55 -3.07 22.42
CA ARG A 8 -24.41 -3.98 22.51
C ARG A 8 -24.78 -5.39 22.03
N GLU A 9 -25.93 -5.91 22.46
CA GLU A 9 -26.39 -7.24 22.04
C GLU A 9 -26.78 -7.24 20.55
N LEU A 10 -27.41 -6.17 20.04
CA LEU A 10 -27.66 -6.03 18.60
C LEU A 10 -26.36 -6.05 17.78
N GLY A 11 -25.31 -5.37 18.25
CA GLY A 11 -23.98 -5.41 17.62
C GLY A 11 -23.37 -6.81 17.59
N ARG A 12 -23.58 -7.61 18.64
CA ARG A 12 -23.16 -9.02 18.68
C ARG A 12 -23.91 -9.87 17.66
N VAL A 13 -25.23 -9.70 17.53
CA VAL A 13 -26.04 -10.40 16.51
C VAL A 13 -25.54 -10.08 15.10
N ASN A 14 -25.29 -8.80 14.80
CA ASN A 14 -24.74 -8.38 13.50
C ASN A 14 -23.36 -8.99 13.23
N ARG A 15 -22.47 -9.03 14.23
CA ARG A 15 -21.17 -9.68 14.11
C ARG A 15 -21.29 -11.17 13.84
N THR A 16 -22.18 -11.87 14.54
CA THR A 16 -22.42 -13.31 14.32
C THR A 16 -22.95 -13.57 12.93
N LEU A 17 -23.94 -12.80 12.47
CA LEU A 17 -24.49 -12.93 11.11
C LEU A 17 -23.41 -12.68 10.05
N PHE A 18 -22.56 -11.68 10.24
CA PHE A 18 -21.43 -11.43 9.34
C PHE A 18 -20.42 -12.59 9.33
N LEU A 19 -20.06 -13.14 10.50
CA LEU A 19 -19.14 -14.27 10.59
C LEU A 19 -19.70 -15.52 9.90
N LEU A 20 -20.99 -15.81 10.08
CA LEU A 20 -21.64 -16.92 9.39
C LEU A 20 -21.62 -16.72 7.87
N LYS A 21 -21.90 -15.50 7.39
CA LYS A 21 -21.77 -15.16 5.96
C LYS A 21 -20.33 -15.34 5.47
N TYR A 22 -19.35 -14.84 6.21
CA TYR A 22 -17.93 -14.95 5.88
C TYR A 22 -17.43 -16.39 5.79
N ILE A 23 -17.93 -17.28 6.66
CA ILE A 23 -17.58 -18.70 6.65
C ILE A 23 -18.26 -19.41 5.47
N ASN A 24 -19.49 -19.04 5.11
CA ASN A 24 -20.26 -19.70 4.06
C ASN A 24 -19.92 -19.21 2.64
N ASP A 25 -19.54 -17.95 2.48
CA ASP A 25 -19.30 -17.30 1.19
C ASP A 25 -17.80 -17.15 0.91
N VAL A 26 -17.31 -17.91 -0.08
CA VAL A 26 -15.91 -17.91 -0.49
C VAL A 26 -15.53 -16.62 -1.22
N GLU A 27 -16.43 -16.03 -2.01
CA GLU A 27 -16.14 -14.82 -2.76
C GLU A 27 -16.07 -13.59 -1.84
N LEU A 28 -16.96 -13.54 -0.84
CA LEU A 28 -16.86 -12.56 0.24
C LEU A 28 -15.50 -12.66 0.95
N ARG A 29 -15.07 -13.90 1.26
CA ARG A 29 -13.78 -14.15 1.92
C ARG A 29 -12.59 -13.71 1.07
N LYS A 30 -12.57 -14.06 -0.22
CA LYS A 30 -11.52 -13.61 -1.16
C LYS A 30 -11.44 -12.09 -1.22
N THR A 31 -12.58 -11.43 -1.30
CA THR A 31 -12.66 -9.95 -1.33
C THR A 31 -12.08 -9.33 -0.07
N ILE A 32 -12.45 -9.86 1.11
CA ILE A 32 -11.92 -9.38 2.38
C ILE A 32 -10.41 -9.65 2.46
N HIS A 33 -9.94 -10.84 2.11
CA HIS A 33 -8.51 -11.13 2.10
C HIS A 33 -7.72 -10.23 1.14
N ALA A 34 -8.25 -9.93 -0.05
CA ALA A 34 -7.60 -9.02 -0.99
C ALA A 34 -7.46 -7.60 -0.38
N ALA A 35 -8.51 -7.09 0.27
CA ALA A 35 -8.48 -5.80 0.95
C ALA A 35 -7.54 -5.78 2.17
N THR A 36 -7.52 -6.86 2.96
CA THR A 36 -6.61 -7.05 4.08
C THR A 36 -5.17 -7.11 3.62
N ASN A 37 -4.84 -7.95 2.63
CA ASN A 37 -3.49 -8.07 2.08
C ASN A 37 -2.96 -6.72 1.56
N LYS A 38 -3.80 -5.91 0.91
CA LYS A 38 -3.43 -4.57 0.48
C LYS A 38 -3.05 -3.67 1.66
N SER A 39 -3.83 -3.71 2.73
CA SER A 39 -3.62 -2.90 3.93
C SER A 39 -2.40 -3.36 4.72
N GLU A 40 -2.20 -4.67 4.85
CA GLU A 40 -1.02 -5.28 5.50
C GLU A 40 0.26 -4.98 4.73
N ALA A 41 0.27 -5.19 3.41
CA ALA A 41 1.42 -4.88 2.59
C ALA A 41 1.80 -3.39 2.63
N PHE A 42 0.80 -2.50 2.69
CA PHE A 42 1.04 -1.07 2.90
C PHE A 42 1.61 -0.79 4.29
N ASN A 43 1.07 -1.38 5.36
CA ASN A 43 1.57 -1.19 6.72
C ASN A 43 3.02 -1.69 6.86
N ASP A 44 3.33 -2.87 6.31
CA ASP A 44 4.69 -3.42 6.27
C ASP A 44 5.66 -2.51 5.50
N PHE A 45 5.17 -1.88 4.43
CA PHE A 45 5.94 -0.94 3.63
C PHE A 45 6.20 0.37 4.39
N VAL A 46 5.18 0.93 5.05
CA VAL A 46 5.30 2.13 5.88
C VAL A 46 6.22 1.88 7.08
N GLN A 47 6.12 0.73 7.72
CA GLN A 47 7.03 0.34 8.80
C GLN A 47 8.46 0.20 8.29
N TRP A 48 8.65 -0.41 7.11
CA TRP A 48 9.98 -0.48 6.50
C TRP A 48 10.53 0.88 6.11
N LEU A 49 9.71 1.85 5.70
CA LEU A 49 10.20 3.20 5.37
C LEU A 49 10.57 4.03 6.59
N PHE A 50 10.01 3.69 7.76
CA PHE A 50 10.21 4.45 8.98
C PHE A 50 11.70 4.52 9.34
N PHE A 51 12.26 5.71 9.51
CA PHE A 51 13.69 5.88 9.76
C PHE A 51 14.01 5.76 11.27
N GLY A 52 14.77 4.73 11.65
CA GLY A 52 15.16 4.46 13.05
C GLY A 52 14.02 3.91 13.92
N GLY A 53 14.38 3.18 14.98
CA GLY A 53 13.42 2.72 16.00
C GLY A 53 12.39 1.67 15.55
N ASP A 54 12.61 0.95 14.44
CA ASP A 54 11.76 -0.15 13.94
C ASP A 54 10.25 0.16 13.79
N GLY A 55 9.93 1.45 13.56
CA GLY A 55 8.54 1.92 13.46
C GLY A 55 7.89 2.26 14.81
N ILE A 56 8.65 2.25 15.91
CA ILE A 56 8.19 2.62 17.24
C ILE A 56 8.16 4.14 17.35
N ILE A 57 6.96 4.66 17.59
CA ILE A 57 6.77 6.09 17.91
C ILE A 57 7.01 6.27 19.41
N ALA A 58 8.20 6.77 19.76
CA ALA A 58 8.60 6.98 21.17
C ALA A 58 7.82 8.10 21.87
N GLU A 59 7.12 8.94 21.10
CA GLU A 59 6.38 10.10 21.60
C GLU A 59 5.03 9.69 22.22
N ASN A 60 4.70 10.23 23.40
CA ASN A 60 3.45 9.94 24.11
C ASN A 60 2.35 10.98 23.81
N ILE A 61 2.71 12.08 23.18
CA ILE A 61 1.77 13.14 22.83
C ILE A 61 1.02 12.80 21.53
N ARG A 62 -0.31 12.67 21.61
CA ARG A 62 -1.17 12.25 20.48
C ARG A 62 -1.01 13.08 19.21
N HIS A 63 -0.84 14.39 19.31
CA HIS A 63 -0.72 15.24 18.12
C HIS A 63 0.64 15.08 17.43
N GLU A 64 1.70 14.83 18.19
CA GLU A 64 3.02 14.52 17.65
C GLU A 64 3.07 13.14 17.01
N GLN A 65 2.46 12.11 17.63
CA GLN A 65 2.28 10.79 17.01
C GLN A 65 1.62 10.90 15.62
N ARG A 66 0.57 11.74 15.50
CA ARG A 66 -0.10 11.97 14.21
C ARG A 66 0.80 12.64 13.19
N LYS A 67 1.67 13.57 13.58
CA LYS A 67 2.62 14.22 12.66
C LYS A 67 3.59 13.19 12.10
N VAL A 68 4.18 12.36 12.98
CA VAL A 68 5.10 11.28 12.60
C VAL A 68 4.44 10.33 11.58
N ILE A 69 3.22 9.87 11.86
CA ILE A 69 2.47 9.00 10.94
C ILE A 69 2.24 9.70 9.59
N LYS A 70 1.78 10.95 9.59
CA LYS A 70 1.49 11.70 8.36
C LYS A 70 2.73 11.92 7.50
N TYR A 71 3.86 12.28 8.11
CA TYR A 71 5.11 12.47 7.38
C TYR A 71 5.63 11.15 6.82
N ASN A 72 5.54 10.05 7.57
CA ASN A 72 5.92 8.75 7.06
C ASN A 72 5.02 8.32 5.88
N HIS A 73 3.71 8.58 5.96
CA HIS A 73 2.80 8.33 4.84
C HIS A 73 3.12 9.19 3.61
N LEU A 74 3.55 10.44 3.80
CA LEU A 74 4.00 11.30 2.70
C LEU A 74 5.21 10.68 1.99
N VAL A 75 6.22 10.23 2.74
CA VAL A 75 7.39 9.53 2.19
C VAL A 75 6.97 8.25 1.47
N ALA A 76 6.06 7.46 2.07
CA ALA A 76 5.53 6.26 1.44
C ALA A 76 4.86 6.54 0.09
N ASN A 77 4.02 7.58 0.02
CA ASN A 77 3.37 7.96 -1.22
C ASN A 77 4.37 8.42 -2.30
N MET A 78 5.42 9.16 -1.92
CA MET A 78 6.47 9.56 -2.85
C MET A 78 7.22 8.35 -3.43
N VAL A 79 7.56 7.38 -2.58
CA VAL A 79 8.24 6.15 -3.01
C VAL A 79 7.32 5.26 -3.85
N ILE A 80 6.04 5.15 -3.48
CA ILE A 80 5.02 4.44 -4.27
C ILE A 80 4.91 5.06 -5.66
N LEU A 81 4.86 6.39 -5.75
CA LEU A 81 4.81 7.08 -7.05
C LEU A 81 6.04 6.76 -7.90
N HIS A 82 7.23 6.81 -7.31
CA HIS A 82 8.47 6.42 -7.99
C HIS A 82 8.42 4.97 -8.49
N ASN A 83 7.99 4.04 -7.64
CA ASN A 83 7.87 2.63 -7.99
C ASN A 83 6.88 2.41 -9.14
N VAL A 84 5.69 3.02 -9.06
CA VAL A 84 4.68 2.94 -10.13
C VAL A 84 5.24 3.50 -11.42
N HIS A 85 5.90 4.66 -11.39
CA HIS A 85 6.46 5.26 -12.59
C HIS A 85 7.50 4.35 -13.26
N GLN A 86 8.47 3.83 -12.48
CA GLN A 86 9.49 2.92 -13.02
C GLN A 86 8.89 1.59 -13.52
N MET A 87 7.95 1.01 -12.76
CA MET A 87 7.25 -0.21 -13.17
C MET A 87 6.49 0.00 -14.48
N THR A 88 5.78 1.11 -14.63
CA THR A 88 5.06 1.46 -15.86
C THR A 88 6.00 1.57 -17.05
N LYS A 89 7.19 2.18 -16.89
CA LYS A 89 8.21 2.25 -17.96
C LYS A 89 8.67 0.86 -18.39
N VAL A 90 9.02 0.00 -17.43
CA VAL A 90 9.49 -1.37 -17.70
C VAL A 90 8.39 -2.21 -18.36
N LEU A 91 7.16 -2.15 -17.83
CA LEU A 91 6.03 -2.88 -18.39
C LEU A 91 5.75 -2.44 -19.84
N LYS A 92 5.79 -1.13 -20.14
CA LYS A 92 5.58 -0.66 -21.50
C LYS A 92 6.69 -1.10 -22.46
N ALA A 93 7.94 -1.10 -22.00
CA ALA A 93 9.06 -1.66 -22.77
C ALA A 93 8.83 -3.15 -23.07
N MET A 94 8.42 -3.95 -22.09
CA MET A 94 8.09 -5.37 -22.28
C MET A 94 6.93 -5.57 -23.28
N GLN A 95 5.89 -4.74 -23.22
CA GLN A 95 4.81 -4.80 -24.20
C GLN A 95 5.31 -4.52 -25.63
N ASN A 96 6.19 -3.52 -25.78
CA ASN A 96 6.79 -3.19 -27.08
C ASN A 96 7.73 -4.30 -27.60
N GLU A 97 8.33 -5.08 -26.71
CA GLU A 97 9.11 -6.28 -27.05
C GLU A 97 8.24 -7.49 -27.43
N GLY A 98 6.91 -7.38 -27.34
CA GLY A 98 5.95 -8.41 -27.74
C GLY A 98 5.46 -9.31 -26.61
N TYR A 99 5.77 -8.99 -25.35
CA TYR A 99 5.20 -9.72 -24.21
C TYR A 99 3.72 -9.36 -24.03
N ALA A 100 2.86 -10.38 -23.97
CA ALA A 100 1.44 -10.19 -23.68
C ALA A 100 1.24 -9.80 -22.21
N LEU A 101 0.86 -8.54 -21.97
CA LEU A 101 0.41 -8.07 -20.67
C LEU A 101 -1.09 -8.29 -20.56
N ASN A 102 -1.54 -8.96 -19.49
CA ASN A 102 -2.96 -9.11 -19.19
C ASN A 102 -3.31 -8.39 -17.89
N GLU A 103 -4.60 -8.09 -17.72
CA GLU A 103 -5.09 -7.38 -16.53
C GLU A 103 -4.83 -8.18 -15.25
N GLN A 104 -4.90 -9.50 -15.30
CA GLN A 104 -4.65 -10.39 -14.16
C GLN A 104 -3.20 -10.27 -13.64
N LEU A 105 -2.22 -10.14 -14.54
CA LEU A 105 -0.82 -9.94 -14.20
C LEU A 105 -0.61 -8.59 -13.53
N LEU A 106 -1.21 -7.53 -14.09
CA LEU A 106 -1.12 -6.18 -13.53
C LEU A 106 -1.76 -6.13 -12.13
N ASN A 107 -2.88 -6.81 -11.93
CA ASN A 107 -3.55 -6.92 -10.63
C ASN A 107 -2.69 -7.64 -9.57
N GLY A 108 -1.74 -8.47 -9.98
CA GLY A 108 -0.78 -9.13 -9.09
C GLY A 108 0.41 -8.25 -8.67
N LEU A 109 0.59 -7.08 -9.29
CA LEU A 109 1.74 -6.21 -9.02
C LEU A 109 1.41 -5.17 -7.95
N ALA A 110 2.10 -5.26 -6.81
CA ALA A 110 2.07 -4.22 -5.79
C ALA A 110 3.23 -3.21 -5.96
N PRO A 111 3.00 -1.90 -5.79
CA PRO A 111 4.04 -0.88 -5.87
C PRO A 111 4.90 -0.77 -4.60
N TYR A 112 4.78 -1.71 -3.66
CA TYR A 112 5.48 -1.71 -2.36
C TYR A 112 6.86 -2.41 -2.44
N ARG A 113 7.55 -2.30 -3.58
CA ARG A 113 8.85 -2.93 -3.81
C ARG A 113 9.95 -2.15 -3.08
N LYS A 114 10.84 -2.89 -2.39
CA LYS A 114 11.83 -2.34 -1.44
C LYS A 114 13.29 -2.53 -1.90
N HIS A 115 13.57 -3.58 -2.65
CA HIS A 115 14.94 -4.05 -2.92
C HIS A 115 15.82 -3.06 -3.70
N HIS A 116 15.23 -2.24 -4.57
CA HIS A 116 15.96 -1.27 -5.39
C HIS A 116 16.14 0.10 -4.70
N ILE A 117 15.57 0.29 -3.51
CA ILE A 117 15.63 1.55 -2.80
C ILE A 117 16.78 1.50 -1.81
N ASN A 118 17.74 2.40 -1.99
CA ASN A 118 18.73 2.64 -0.95
C ASN A 118 18.06 3.40 0.20
N ARG A 119 17.81 2.72 1.33
CA ARG A 119 17.18 3.32 2.53
C ARG A 119 18.22 3.95 3.46
N PHE A 120 19.45 3.42 3.48
CA PHE A 120 20.51 3.82 4.41
C PHE A 120 21.83 4.02 3.67
N GLY A 121 22.63 4.97 4.13
CA GLY A 121 23.94 5.25 3.55
C GLY A 121 23.95 6.54 2.74
N GLU A 122 24.80 6.57 1.72
CA GLU A 122 25.08 7.80 0.95
C GLU A 122 24.13 7.96 -0.23
N TYR A 123 23.71 9.21 -0.44
CA TYR A 123 22.89 9.63 -1.57
C TYR A 123 23.72 10.61 -2.41
N PRO A 124 24.55 10.11 -3.35
CA PRO A 124 25.27 10.99 -4.24
C PRO A 124 24.27 11.75 -5.10
N LEU A 125 24.25 13.07 -4.95
CA LEU A 125 23.40 13.97 -5.73
C LEU A 125 24.18 14.38 -6.98
N ASP A 126 23.74 13.88 -8.12
CA ASP A 126 24.17 14.38 -9.41
C ASP A 126 23.19 15.47 -9.86
N LEU A 127 23.63 16.72 -9.80
CA LEU A 127 22.83 17.89 -10.15
C LEU A 127 22.74 18.11 -11.66
N ASP A 128 23.64 17.50 -12.44
CA ASP A 128 23.67 17.59 -13.89
C ASP A 128 22.80 16.50 -14.54
N ARG A 129 22.34 15.52 -13.75
CA ARG A 129 21.45 14.45 -14.20
C ARG A 129 20.10 15.02 -14.65
N GLU A 130 19.82 14.93 -15.94
CA GLU A 130 18.49 15.21 -16.47
C GLU A 130 17.45 14.22 -15.92
N VAL A 131 16.38 14.76 -15.35
CA VAL A 131 15.23 14.00 -14.88
C VAL A 131 14.14 14.09 -15.94
N GLU A 132 13.86 12.98 -16.60
CA GLU A 132 12.74 12.90 -17.53
C GLU A 132 11.42 13.24 -16.81
N PRO A 133 10.54 14.06 -17.41
CA PRO A 133 9.25 14.36 -16.84
C PRO A 133 8.39 13.08 -16.76
N MET A 134 7.60 12.97 -15.69
CA MET A 134 6.67 11.85 -15.55
C MET A 134 5.60 11.90 -16.65
N ASN A 135 5.47 10.81 -17.40
CA ASN A 135 4.39 10.63 -18.36
C ASN A 135 3.16 10.02 -17.65
N TYR A 136 2.07 10.79 -17.58
CA TYR A 136 0.80 10.36 -16.99
C TYR A 136 -0.16 9.71 -17.99
N ASN A 137 0.17 9.73 -19.29
CA ASN A 137 -0.70 9.27 -20.38
C ASN A 137 -0.27 7.92 -20.94
N VAL A 138 0.34 7.06 -20.12
CA VAL A 138 0.75 5.72 -20.57
C VAL A 138 -0.47 4.81 -20.66
N SER A 139 -0.76 4.32 -21.87
CA SER A 139 -1.78 3.29 -22.11
C SER A 139 -1.14 1.93 -22.36
N PHE A 140 -1.82 0.88 -21.90
CA PHE A 140 -1.49 -0.52 -22.19
C PHE A 140 -2.54 -1.10 -23.14
N ASP A 141 -2.09 -1.81 -24.15
CA ASP A 141 -2.95 -2.61 -25.02
C ASP A 141 -3.19 -3.97 -24.32
N LEU A 142 -4.29 -4.07 -23.56
CA LEU A 142 -4.65 -5.23 -22.73
C LEU A 142 -5.57 -6.21 -23.45
#